data_AF-A0A918A1X9-F1
#
_entry.id   AF-A0A918A1X9-F1
#
_cell.length_a   1.000
_cell.length_b   1.000
_cell.length_c   1.000
_cell.angle_alpha   90.00
_cell.angle_beta   90.00
_cell.angle_gamma   90.00
#
_symmetry.space_group_name_H-M   'P 1'
#
loop_
_entity.id
_entity.type
_entity.pdbx_description
1 polymer ?
#
loop_
_entity_poly.entity_id
_entity_poly.type
_entity_poly.pdbx_seq_one_letter_code
_entity_poly.pdbx_strand_id
1 'polypeptide(L)' 'MKARLGVCALVLLFLAGLWLVASPFVVGYQPAGAPYTAATVNNLWVGGGLAGLSFITLVLYAADALRELTTRAEHPTDA' A
#
# COMPACT_ATOMS: atom_id res chain seq x y z
N MET A 1 16.07 -3.93 12.88
CA MET A 1 14.74 -4.48 13.25
C MET A 1 13.59 -3.51 12.96
N LYS A 2 13.67 -2.23 13.39
CA LYS A 2 12.61 -1.22 13.17
C LYS A 2 12.17 -1.05 11.71
N ALA A 3 13.12 -1.05 10.76
CA ALA A 3 12.81 -0.93 9.33
C ALA A 3 11.93 -2.08 8.79
N ARG A 4 12.16 -3.33 9.24
CA ARG A 4 11.34 -4.48 8.83
C ARG A 4 9.90 -4.35 9.32
N LEU A 5 9.72 -3.89 10.56
CA LEU A 5 8.38 -3.65 11.12
C LEU A 5 7.63 -2.55 10.34
N GLY A 6 8.31 -1.47 9.95
CA GLY A 6 7.72 -0.41 9.13
C GLY A 6 7.26 -0.90 7.76
N VAL A 7 8.10 -1.69 7.07
CA VAL A 7 7.73 -2.28 5.77
C VAL A 7 6.58 -3.27 5.92
N CYS A 8 6.60 -4.14 6.93
CA CYS A 8 5.48 -5.04 7.20
C CYS A 8 4.18 -4.28 7.47
N ALA A 9 4.23 -3.21 8.27
CA ALA A 9 3.06 -2.37 8.53
C ALA A 9 2.53 -1.73 7.23
N LEU A 10 3.40 -1.20 6.37
CA LEU A 10 3.00 -0.63 5.08
C LEU A 10 2.36 -1.67 4.16
N VAL A 11 2.90 -2.89 4.09
CA VAL A 11 2.31 -3.98 3.31
C VAL A 11 0.94 -4.35 3.86
N LEU A 12 0.79 -4.47 5.18
CA LEU A 12 -0.50 -4.76 5.79
C LEU A 12 -1.53 -3.66 5.54
N LEU A 13 -1.13 -2.39 5.62
CA LEU A 13 -2.00 -1.25 5.30
C LEU A 13 -2.41 -1.24 3.82
N PHE A 14 -1.47 -1.58 2.93
CA PHE A 14 -1.75 -1.71 1.50
C PHE A 14 -2.82 -2.78 1.24
N LEU A 15 -2.62 -3.98 1.79
CA LEU A 15 -3.56 -5.09 1.66
C LEU A 15 -4.92 -4.78 2.30
N ALA A 16 -4.93 -4.12 3.46
CA ALA A 16 -6.16 -3.67 4.11
C ALA A 16 -6.92 -2.64 3.25
N GLY A 17 -6.20 -1.69 2.62
CA GLY A 17 -6.79 -0.74 1.69
C GLY A 17 -7.43 -1.41 0.47
N LEU A 18 -6.70 -2.35 -0.15
CA LEU A 18 -7.24 -3.17 -1.26
C LEU A 18 -8.48 -3.97 -0.83
N TRP A 19 -8.44 -4.55 0.38
CA TRP A 19 -9.58 -5.26 0.93
C TRP A 19 -10.79 -4.35 1.12
N LEU A 20 -10.61 -3.13 1.65
CA LEU A 20 -11.72 -2.18 1.79
C LEU A 20 -12.38 -1.88 0.45
N VAL A 21 -11.61 -1.69 -0.62
CA VAL A 21 -12.14 -1.47 -1.98
C VAL A 21 -12.91 -2.70 -2.48
N ALA A 22 -12.40 -3.91 -2.24
CA ALA A 22 -13.01 -5.15 -2.72
C ALA A 22 -14.22 -5.61 -1.89
N SER A 23 -14.24 -5.31 -0.58
CA SER A 23 -15.20 -5.84 0.38
C SER A 23 -16.67 -5.62 0.05
N PRO A 24 -17.14 -4.48 -0.53
CA PRO A 24 -18.55 -4.30 -0.86
C PRO A 24 -19.06 -5.33 -1.86
N PHE A 25 -18.20 -5.72 -2.79
CA PHE A 25 -18.53 -6.63 -3.87
C PHE A 25 -18.35 -8.09 -3.43
N VAL A 26 -17.28 -8.39 -2.70
CA VAL A 26 -16.98 -9.75 -2.21
C VAL A 26 -17.98 -10.20 -1.15
N VAL A 27 -18.34 -9.32 -0.21
CA VAL A 27 -19.31 -9.62 0.85
C VAL A 27 -20.75 -9.50 0.34
N GLY A 28 -20.97 -8.79 -0.77
CA GLY A 28 -22.25 -8.76 -1.48
C GLY A 28 -23.29 -7.78 -0.92
N TYR A 29 -22.89 -6.83 -0.05
CA TYR A 29 -23.80 -5.76 0.38
C TYR A 29 -23.89 -4.60 -0.62
N GLN A 30 -23.02 -4.56 -1.65
CA GLN A 30 -23.20 -3.72 -2.83
C GLN A 30 -23.74 -4.59 -3.98
N PRO A 31 -25.04 -4.48 -4.33
CA PRO A 31 -25.60 -5.24 -5.45
C PRO A 31 -25.01 -4.80 -6.80
N ALA A 32 -24.82 -5.75 -7.70
CA ALA A 32 -24.37 -5.48 -9.06
C ALA A 32 -25.44 -4.69 -9.84
N GLY A 33 -25.02 -3.63 -10.53
CA GLY A 33 -25.92 -2.76 -11.30
C GLY A 33 -26.74 -1.77 -10.48
N ALA A 34 -26.70 -1.85 -9.14
CA ALA A 34 -27.31 -0.84 -8.28
C ALA A 34 -26.39 0.38 -8.11
N PRO A 35 -26.94 1.59 -7.89
CA PRO A 35 -26.15 2.74 -7.46
C PRO A 35 -25.31 2.42 -6.23
N TYR A 36 -24.13 3.03 -6.13
CA TYR A 36 -23.26 2.82 -4.98
C TYR A 36 -23.90 3.39 -3.72
N THR A 37 -23.96 2.55 -2.69
CA THR A 37 -24.36 3.02 -1.36
C THR A 37 -23.31 3.97 -0.79
N ALA A 38 -23.71 4.82 0.15
CA ALA A 38 -22.78 5.69 0.86
C ALA A 38 -21.63 4.90 1.52
N ALA A 39 -21.93 3.70 2.04
CA ALA A 39 -20.93 2.80 2.62
C ALA A 39 -19.91 2.33 1.58
N THR A 40 -20.36 1.94 0.39
CA THR A 40 -19.49 1.56 -0.74
C THR A 40 -18.60 2.72 -1.16
N VAL A 41 -19.17 3.91 -1.35
CA VAL A 41 -18.38 5.10 -1.72
C VAL A 41 -17.31 5.40 -0.67
N ASN A 42 -17.66 5.34 0.62
CA ASN A 42 -16.69 5.51 1.71
C ASN A 42 -15.57 4.47 1.65
N ASN A 43 -15.91 3.19 1.46
CA ASN A 43 -14.93 2.12 1.39
C ASN A 43 -13.98 2.25 0.18
N LEU A 44 -14.49 2.73 -0.95
CA LEU A 44 -13.67 3.01 -2.14
C LEU A 44 -12.70 4.17 -1.90
N TRP A 45 -13.15 5.27 -1.30
CA TRP A 45 -12.28 6.42 -1.00
C TRP A 45 -11.26 6.11 0.08
N VAL A 46 -11.69 5.54 1.21
CA VAL A 46 -10.81 5.20 2.34
C VAL A 46 -9.85 4.08 1.93
N GLY A 47 -10.36 3.01 1.32
CA GLY A 47 -9.56 1.88 0.86
C GLY A 47 -8.56 2.28 -0.22
N GLY A 48 -9.03 3.03 -1.23
CA GLY A 48 -8.19 3.53 -2.31
C GLY A 48 -7.12 4.49 -1.83
N GLY A 49 -7.47 5.42 -0.93
CA GLY A 49 -6.51 6.34 -0.31
C GLY A 49 -5.46 5.60 0.52
N LEU A 50 -5.88 4.63 1.33
CA LEU A 50 -4.97 3.84 2.16
C LEU A 50 -4.02 2.98 1.32
N ALA A 51 -4.54 2.29 0.30
CA ALA A 51 -3.74 1.49 -0.62
C ALA A 51 -2.79 2.38 -1.42
N GLY A 52 -3.27 3.50 -1.97
CA GLY A 52 -2.44 4.43 -2.74
C GLY A 52 -1.28 5.01 -1.95
N LEU A 53 -1.55 5.52 -0.74
CA LEU A 53 -0.53 6.16 0.08
C LEU A 53 0.53 5.18 0.58
N SER A 54 0.10 4.00 1.04
CA SER A 54 1.02 2.94 1.48
C SER A 54 1.86 2.40 0.31
N PHE A 55 1.26 2.24 -0.88
CA PHE A 55 1.97 1.83 -2.08
C PHE A 55 3.03 2.85 -2.52
N ILE A 56 2.69 4.13 -2.59
CA ILE A 56 3.65 5.21 -2.91
C ILE A 56 4.82 5.17 -1.93
N THR A 57 4.53 5.03 -0.63
CA THR A 57 5.56 4.96 0.40
C THR A 57 6.47 3.74 0.23
N LEU A 58 5.91 2.57 -0.11
CA LEU A 58 6.67 1.35 -0.40
C LEU A 58 7.59 1.53 -1.62
N VAL A 59 7.09 2.16 -2.69
CA VAL A 59 7.87 2.43 -3.90
C VAL A 59 9.02 3.39 -3.60
N LEU A 60 8.77 4.47 -2.88
CA LEU A 60 9.81 5.42 -2.47
C LEU A 60 10.85 4.74 -1.57
N TYR A 61 10.42 3.95 -0.60
CA TYR A 61 11.32 3.19 0.27
C TYR A 61 12.18 2.21 -0.53
N ALA A 62 11.60 1.49 -1.50
CA ALA A 62 12.34 0.56 -2.35
C ALA A 62 13.35 1.30 -3.25
N ALA A 63 12.98 2.47 -3.79
CA ALA A 63 13.87 3.29 -4.60
C ALA A 63 15.08 3.81 -3.80
N ASP A 64 14.85 4.30 -2.57
CA ASP A 64 15.92 4.74 -1.69
C ASP A 64 16.81 3.57 -1.23
N ALA A 65 16.22 2.43 -0.90
CA ALA A 65 16.97 1.22 -0.56
C ALA A 65 17.84 0.75 -1.73
N LEU A 66 17.32 0.82 -2.97
CA LEU A 66 18.09 0.47 -4.16
C LEU A 66 19.23 1.45 -4.38
N ARG A 67 18.97 2.77 -4.31
CA ARG A 67 20.01 3.81 -4.42
C ARG A 67 21.15 3.60 -3.45
N GLU A 68 20.84 3.32 -2.19
CA GLU A 68 21.84 3.05 -1.15
C GLU A 68 22.72 1.84 -1.51
N LEU A 69 22.12 0.77 -2.05
CA LEU A 69 22.87 -0.41 -2.48
C LEU A 69 23.77 -0.12 -3.69
N THR A 70 23.28 0.66 -4.67
CA THR A 70 24.09 1.03 -5.84
C THR A 70 25.27 1.92 -5.45
N THR A 71 25.05 2.93 -4.60
CA THR A 71 26.11 3.84 -4.14
C THR A 71 27.19 3.10 -3.34
N ARG A 72 26.80 2.12 -2.49
CA ARG A 72 27.78 1.28 -1.77
C ARG A 72 28.60 0.38 -2.69
N ALA A 73 28.01 -0.09 -3.78
CA ALA A 73 28.72 -0.91 -4.76
C ALA A 73 29.74 -0.09 -5.59
N GLU A 74 29.49 1.20 -5.77
CA GLU A 74 30.35 2.12 -6.52
C GLU A 74 31.59 2.60 -5.74
N HIS A 75 31.54 2.62 -4.40
CA HIS A 75 32.68 2.98 -3.52
C HIS A 75 33.13 1.82 -2.61
N PRO A 76 33.75 0.74 -3.14
CA PRO A 76 34.10 -0.44 -2.34
C PRO A 76 35.37 -0.31 -1.46
N THR A 77 36.16 0.77 -1.55
CA THR A 77 37.56 0.80 -1.03
C THR A 77 37.95 2.02 -0.17
N ASP A 78 37.09 2.46 0.75
CA ASP A 78 37.48 3.41 1.83
C ASP A 78 37.23 2.80 3.23
N ALA A 79 37.45 1.49 3.40
CA ALA A 79 37.33 0.77 4.68
C ALA A 79 38.59 -0.06 4.99
#